data_AF-A0A183PHE1-F1
#
_entry.id   AF-A0A183PHE1-F1
#
_cell.length_a   1.000
_cell.length_b   1.000
_cell.length_c   1.000
_cell.angle_alpha   90.00
_cell.angle_beta   90.00
_cell.angle_gamma   90.00
#
_symmetry.space_group_name_H-M   'P 1'
#
loop_
_entity.id
_entity.type
_entity.pdbx_description
1 polymer ?
#
loop_
_entity_poly.entity_id
_entity_poly.type
_entity_poly.pdbx_seq_one_letter_code
_entity_poly.pdbx_strand_id
1 'polypeptide(L)'
;MLTALSMSAIATNGKVPAGGSYFMISRSIGPAFGGAVGILFYLGTTIASAMYLVGAVEVFLKYIFPQASLFGDITSDAALFNNTRVYGTILLFTVMCCVFMGIRFVSRFAAVSLAAVLISILCVYLGVFTVNPSRSPYVCALGGRLLSQDFITVNGTAQCHKNTTGPIYEAYCNNREIATEESCEFFNANNISYFPAMPGLTSKKFFGESLFLCPLF
;
A
#
# COMPACT_ATOMS: atom_id res chain seq x y z
N MET A 1 -3.54 -4.73 -23.35
CA MET A 1 -4.57 -4.76 -24.41
C MET A 1 -4.10 -5.52 -25.65
N LEU A 2 -2.94 -5.21 -26.25
CA LEU A 2 -2.39 -5.96 -27.41
C LEU A 2 -2.26 -7.47 -27.14
N THR A 3 -1.72 -7.84 -25.97
CA THR A 3 -1.60 -9.24 -25.53
C THR A 3 -2.94 -9.96 -25.43
N ALA A 4 -4.01 -9.24 -25.05
CA ALA A 4 -5.36 -9.79 -24.99
C ALA A 4 -5.92 -10.06 -26.39
N LEU A 5 -5.69 -9.17 -27.36
CA LEU A 5 -6.06 -9.40 -28.76
C LEU A 5 -5.32 -10.60 -29.34
N SER A 6 -4.03 -10.74 -29.07
CA SER A 6 -3.26 -11.93 -29.46
C SER A 6 -3.80 -13.21 -28.80
N MET A 7 -4.16 -13.17 -27.51
CA MET A 7 -4.80 -14.30 -26.83
C MET A 7 -6.17 -14.65 -27.41
N SER A 8 -6.98 -13.65 -27.80
CA SER A 8 -8.26 -13.87 -28.47
C SER A 8 -8.07 -14.56 -29.83
N ALA A 9 -7.06 -14.14 -30.61
CA ALA A 9 -6.72 -14.79 -31.88
C ALA A 9 -6.24 -16.24 -31.71
N ILE A 10 -5.51 -16.53 -30.62
CA ILE A 10 -5.10 -17.89 -30.26
C ILE A 10 -6.32 -18.73 -29.87
N ALA A 11 -7.22 -18.18 -29.05
CA ALA A 11 -8.41 -18.89 -28.56
C ALA A 11 -9.43 -19.24 -29.64
N THR A 12 -9.45 -18.49 -30.76
CA THR A 12 -10.32 -18.77 -31.91
C THR A 12 -9.66 -19.67 -32.97
N ASN A 13 -8.37 -20.01 -32.82
CA ASN A 13 -7.65 -20.86 -33.76
C ASN A 13 -7.74 -22.34 -33.37
N GLY A 14 -8.78 -23.02 -33.89
CA GLY A 14 -8.98 -24.46 -33.73
C GLY A 14 -10.16 -24.85 -32.84
N LYS A 15 -10.38 -26.15 -32.67
CA LYS A 15 -11.40 -26.68 -31.74
C LYS A 15 -10.84 -26.63 -30.33
N VAL A 16 -11.33 -25.72 -29.49
CA VAL A 16 -10.96 -25.61 -28.07
C VAL A 16 -11.57 -26.79 -27.31
N PRO A 17 -10.79 -27.84 -26.96
CA PRO A 17 -11.28 -28.91 -26.10
C PRO A 17 -11.29 -28.37 -24.66
N ALA A 18 -12.08 -28.99 -23.78
CA ALA A 18 -12.07 -28.63 -22.36
C ALA A 18 -10.62 -28.67 -21.80
N GLY A 19 -10.16 -27.54 -21.25
CA GLY A 19 -8.79 -27.37 -20.74
C GLY A 19 -8.52 -25.93 -20.30
N GLY A 20 -7.47 -25.71 -19.52
CA GLY A 20 -7.05 -24.38 -19.05
C GLY A 20 -6.23 -23.59 -20.09
N SER A 21 -5.74 -22.42 -19.69
CA SER A 21 -4.95 -21.52 -20.55
C SER A 21 -3.70 -22.16 -21.16
N TYR A 22 -2.96 -22.96 -20.39
CA TYR A 22 -1.78 -23.68 -20.88
C TYR A 22 -2.12 -24.65 -22.02
N PHE A 23 -3.24 -25.36 -21.90
CA PHE A 23 -3.68 -26.32 -22.92
C PHE A 23 -4.10 -25.62 -24.22
N MET A 24 -4.75 -24.45 -24.12
CA MET A 24 -5.10 -23.62 -25.28
C MET A 24 -3.85 -23.12 -26.03
N ILE A 25 -2.82 -22.64 -25.31
CA ILE A 25 -1.61 -22.06 -25.92
C ILE A 25 -0.75 -23.15 -26.58
N SER A 26 -0.48 -24.24 -25.86
CA SER A 26 0.41 -25.31 -26.32
C SER A 26 -0.05 -26.01 -27.60
N ARG A 27 -1.36 -26.13 -27.84
CA ARG A 27 -1.88 -26.71 -29.09
C ARG A 27 -1.89 -25.74 -30.26
N SER A 28 -2.05 -24.45 -30.00
CA SER A 28 -2.15 -23.43 -31.05
C SER A 28 -0.80 -22.97 -31.57
N ILE A 29 0.22 -22.90 -30.71
CA ILE A 29 1.58 -22.40 -31.03
C ILE A 29 2.62 -23.54 -31.06
N GLY A 30 2.27 -24.72 -30.55
CA GLY A 30 3.13 -25.89 -30.50
C GLY A 30 3.81 -26.12 -29.13
N PRO A 31 4.34 -27.33 -28.88
CA PRO A 31 4.78 -27.77 -27.56
C PRO A 31 6.00 -27.02 -27.02
N ALA A 32 6.95 -26.62 -27.87
CA ALA A 32 8.15 -25.91 -27.46
C ALA A 32 7.83 -24.51 -26.90
N PHE A 33 7.02 -23.73 -27.64
CA PHE A 33 6.58 -22.41 -27.19
C PHE A 33 5.60 -22.50 -26.02
N GLY A 34 4.69 -23.47 -26.04
CA GLY A 34 3.78 -23.72 -24.92
C GLY A 34 4.50 -24.04 -23.61
N GLY A 35 5.54 -24.87 -23.66
CA GLY A 35 6.38 -25.20 -22.50
C GLY A 35 7.12 -24.00 -21.93
N ALA A 36 7.80 -23.21 -22.78
CA ALA A 36 8.54 -22.03 -22.34
C ALA A 36 7.62 -20.97 -21.69
N VAL A 37 6.50 -20.65 -22.33
CA VAL A 37 5.50 -19.70 -21.79
C VAL A 37 4.86 -20.25 -20.51
N GLY A 38 4.59 -21.55 -20.44
CA GLY A 38 4.02 -22.21 -19.26
C GLY A 38 4.93 -22.13 -18.03
N ILE A 39 6.23 -22.39 -18.19
CA ILE A 39 7.21 -22.28 -17.09
C ILE A 39 7.31 -20.84 -16.61
N LEU A 40 7.38 -19.88 -17.54
CA LEU A 40 7.44 -18.46 -17.18
C LEU A 40 6.17 -18.01 -16.43
N PHE A 41 5.00 -18.45 -16.88
CA PHE A 41 3.73 -18.15 -16.23
C PHE A 41 3.65 -18.78 -14.82
N TYR A 42 4.10 -20.03 -14.67
CA TYR A 42 4.17 -20.69 -13.37
C TYR A 42 5.06 -19.93 -12.37
N LEU A 43 6.29 -19.57 -12.77
CA LEU A 43 7.19 -18.81 -11.92
C LEU A 43 6.63 -17.42 -11.59
N GLY A 44 6.05 -16.73 -12.58
CA GLY A 44 5.42 -15.43 -12.40
C GLY A 44 4.28 -15.47 -11.38
N THR A 45 3.38 -16.45 -11.48
CA THR A 45 2.28 -16.63 -10.51
C THR A 45 2.77 -17.02 -9.12
N THR A 46 3.88 -17.76 -9.02
CA THR A 46 4.52 -18.14 -7.75
C THR A 46 5.14 -16.92 -7.04
N ILE A 47 5.80 -16.03 -7.79
CA ILE A 47 6.35 -14.80 -7.22
C ILE A 47 5.22 -13.84 -6.85
N ALA A 48 4.17 -13.74 -7.68
CA ALA A 48 3.00 -12.94 -7.38
C ALA A 48 2.28 -13.40 -6.11
N SER A 49 2.15 -14.72 -5.89
CA SER A 49 1.55 -15.23 -4.65
C SER A 49 2.37 -14.82 -3.42
N ALA A 50 3.71 -14.90 -3.48
CA ALA A 50 4.58 -14.41 -2.41
C ALA A 50 4.37 -12.91 -2.13
N MET A 51 4.24 -12.08 -3.18
CA MET A 51 3.94 -10.64 -3.04
C MET A 51 2.60 -10.41 -2.32
N TYR A 52 1.55 -11.18 -2.63
CA TYR A 52 0.25 -11.05 -1.96
C TYR A 52 0.31 -11.40 -0.48
N LEU A 53 1.09 -12.43 -0.09
CA LEU A 53 1.24 -12.81 1.32
C LEU A 53 1.99 -11.73 2.11
N VAL A 54 3.06 -11.17 1.54
CA VAL A 54 3.83 -10.08 2.17
C VAL A 54 2.95 -8.83 2.35
N GLY A 55 2.20 -8.44 1.32
CA GLY A 55 1.26 -7.31 1.42
C GLY A 55 0.16 -7.54 2.45
N ALA A 56 -0.37 -8.76 2.57
CA ALA A 56 -1.35 -9.09 3.59
C ALA A 56 -0.79 -8.96 5.01
N VAL A 57 0.44 -9.41 5.24
CA VAL A 57 1.13 -9.29 6.53
C VAL A 57 1.42 -7.83 6.88
N GLU A 58 1.85 -7.02 5.91
CA GLU A 58 2.08 -5.59 6.14
C GLU A 58 0.78 -4.89 6.56
N VAL A 59 -0.32 -5.15 5.87
CA VAL A 59 -1.61 -4.54 6.22
C VAL A 59 -2.07 -4.99 7.60
N PHE A 60 -1.91 -6.28 7.91
CA PHE A 60 -2.26 -6.85 9.21
C PHE A 60 -1.48 -6.20 10.36
N LEU A 61 -0.17 -6.07 10.23
CA LEU A 61 0.69 -5.50 11.28
C LEU A 61 0.54 -3.99 11.41
N LYS A 62 0.48 -3.23 10.31
CA LYS A 62 0.43 -1.76 10.39
C LYS A 62 -0.97 -1.23 10.74
N TYR A 63 -2.02 -1.81 10.16
CA TYR A 63 -3.36 -1.19 10.21
C TYR A 63 -4.37 -1.95 11.08
N ILE A 64 -4.19 -3.25 11.32
CA ILE A 64 -5.16 -4.05 12.08
C ILE A 64 -4.68 -4.29 13.51
N PHE A 65 -3.47 -4.83 13.69
CA PHE A 65 -2.92 -5.17 15.00
C PHE A 65 -1.44 -4.74 15.15
N PRO A 66 -1.17 -3.44 15.36
CA PRO A 66 0.19 -2.94 15.58
C PRO A 66 0.86 -3.49 16.85
N GLN A 67 0.07 -3.95 17.82
CA GLN A 67 0.58 -4.56 19.06
C GLN A 67 1.06 -6.01 18.89
N ALA A 68 0.82 -6.63 17.73
CA ALA A 68 1.28 -7.99 17.45
C ALA A 68 2.75 -8.05 17.00
N SER A 69 3.51 -6.95 17.09
CA SER A 69 4.92 -6.95 16.72
C SER A 69 5.76 -7.75 17.74
N LEU A 70 6.61 -8.64 17.23
CA LEU A 70 7.46 -9.52 18.03
C LEU A 70 8.87 -8.95 18.21
N PHE A 71 9.37 -8.23 17.21
CA PHE A 71 10.77 -7.76 17.14
C PHE A 71 10.95 -6.25 17.40
N GLY A 72 10.10 -5.66 18.24
CA GLY A 72 10.16 -4.23 18.56
C GLY A 72 9.19 -3.38 17.73
N ASP A 73 9.42 -2.07 17.70
CA ASP A 73 8.50 -1.11 17.08
C ASP A 73 8.48 -1.24 15.55
N ILE A 74 7.27 -1.28 14.98
CA ILE A 74 6.98 -1.42 13.55
C ILE A 74 7.46 -0.23 12.71
N THR A 75 7.78 0.89 13.37
CA THR A 75 8.34 2.10 12.76
C THR A 75 9.79 1.92 12.33
N SER A 76 10.50 0.92 12.88
CA SER A 76 11.87 0.61 12.48
C SER A 76 11.90 -0.41 11.34
N ASP A 77 12.61 -0.08 10.26
CA ASP A 77 12.69 -0.93 9.06
C ASP A 77 13.21 -2.34 9.40
N ALA A 78 14.24 -2.43 10.25
CA ALA A 78 14.83 -3.69 10.65
C ALA A 78 13.85 -4.61 11.39
N ALA A 79 13.04 -4.06 12.31
CA ALA A 79 12.02 -4.84 13.01
C ALA A 79 10.90 -5.25 12.04
N LEU A 80 10.48 -4.36 11.14
CA LEU A 80 9.42 -4.64 10.17
C LEU A 80 9.80 -5.83 9.27
N PHE A 81 11.04 -5.90 8.77
CA PHE A 81 11.49 -7.03 7.95
C PHE A 81 11.46 -8.36 8.71
N ASN A 82 11.93 -8.37 9.96
CA ASN A 82 11.95 -9.59 10.78
C ASN A 82 10.53 -10.06 11.13
N ASN A 83 9.63 -9.15 11.49
CA ASN A 83 8.23 -9.44 11.72
C ASN A 83 7.57 -10.00 10.45
N THR A 84 7.82 -9.38 9.29
CA THR A 84 7.25 -9.81 8.00
C THR A 84 7.69 -11.21 7.60
N ARG A 85 8.95 -11.59 7.88
CA ARG A 85 9.46 -12.96 7.62
C ARG A 85 8.75 -14.02 8.46
N VAL A 86 8.54 -13.75 9.74
CA VAL A 86 7.91 -14.72 10.65
C VAL A 86 6.42 -14.87 10.32
N TYR A 87 5.67 -13.76 10.26
CA TYR A 87 4.25 -13.82 9.92
C TYR A 87 3.99 -14.29 8.49
N GLY A 88 4.88 -13.94 7.55
CA GLY A 88 4.81 -14.41 6.16
C GLY A 88 4.95 -15.92 6.03
N THR A 89 5.88 -16.55 6.76
CA THR A 89 6.06 -18.02 6.72
C THR A 89 4.89 -18.75 7.38
N ILE A 90 4.36 -18.22 8.49
CA ILE A 90 3.15 -18.77 9.16
C ILE A 90 1.94 -18.70 8.21
N LEU A 91 1.72 -17.55 7.58
CA LEU A 91 0.60 -17.33 6.67
C LEU A 91 0.74 -18.19 5.39
N LEU A 92 1.95 -18.34 4.86
CA LEU A 92 2.24 -19.26 3.75
C LEU A 92 1.87 -20.71 4.10
N PHE A 93 2.30 -21.20 5.27
CA PHE A 93 1.97 -22.56 5.71
C PHE A 93 0.47 -22.73 5.91
N THR A 94 -0.21 -21.72 6.46
CA THR A 94 -1.67 -21.73 6.66
C THR A 94 -2.40 -21.84 5.32
N VAL A 95 -2.06 -21.00 4.33
CA VAL A 95 -2.66 -21.05 3.00
C VAL A 95 -2.37 -22.37 2.29
N MET A 96 -1.15 -22.89 2.45
CA MET A 96 -0.76 -24.21 1.94
C MET A 96 -1.66 -25.31 2.52
N CYS A 97 -1.85 -25.36 3.84
CA CYS A 97 -2.77 -26.29 4.49
C CYS A 97 -4.21 -26.13 3.99
N CYS A 98 -4.70 -24.90 3.82
CA CYS A 98 -6.05 -24.65 3.29
C CYS A 98 -6.23 -25.21 1.87
N VAL A 99 -5.23 -25.07 1.01
CA VAL A 99 -5.28 -25.62 -0.36
C VAL A 99 -5.25 -27.16 -0.33
N PHE A 100 -4.46 -27.76 0.57
CA PHE A 100 -4.42 -29.22 0.76
C PHE A 100 -5.76 -29.79 1.24
N MET A 101 -6.50 -29.09 2.12
CA MET A 101 -7.82 -29.56 2.61
C MET A 101 -8.88 -29.58 1.51
N GLY A 102 -8.73 -28.79 0.44
CA GLY A 102 -9.53 -28.93 -0.78
C GLY A 102 -9.93 -27.61 -1.45
N ILE A 103 -9.72 -27.54 -2.76
CA ILE A 103 -9.97 -26.33 -3.57
C ILE A 103 -11.45 -25.96 -3.73
N ARG A 104 -12.38 -26.89 -3.47
CA ARG A 104 -13.83 -26.65 -3.57
C ARG A 104 -14.30 -25.57 -2.59
N PHE A 105 -13.69 -25.51 -1.41
CA PHE A 105 -13.96 -24.47 -0.42
C PHE A 105 -13.47 -23.12 -0.94
N VAL A 106 -12.21 -23.04 -1.36
CA VAL A 106 -11.56 -21.82 -1.89
C VAL A 106 -12.37 -21.20 -3.04
N SER A 107 -12.90 -22.03 -3.95
CA SER A 107 -13.72 -21.56 -5.07
C SER A 107 -15.02 -20.86 -4.65
N ARG A 108 -15.58 -21.15 -3.47
CA ARG A 108 -16.75 -20.43 -2.96
C ARG A 108 -16.39 -19.06 -2.40
N PHE A 109 -15.22 -18.92 -1.76
CA PHE A 109 -14.73 -17.64 -1.23
C PHE A 109 -14.29 -16.67 -2.33
N ALA A 110 -13.94 -17.17 -3.51
CA ALA A 110 -13.55 -16.32 -4.65
C ALA A 110 -14.66 -15.32 -5.07
N ALA A 111 -15.94 -15.71 -4.96
CA ALA A 111 -17.04 -14.79 -5.24
C ALA A 111 -17.14 -13.67 -4.18
N VAL A 112 -16.88 -14.01 -2.92
CA VAL A 112 -16.89 -13.04 -1.80
C VAL A 112 -15.73 -12.05 -1.93
N SER A 113 -14.53 -12.51 -2.30
CA SER A 113 -13.39 -11.61 -2.51
C SER A 113 -13.61 -10.66 -3.69
N LEU A 114 -14.23 -11.13 -4.78
CA LEU A 114 -14.61 -10.28 -5.91
C LEU A 114 -15.61 -9.20 -5.48
N ALA A 115 -16.63 -9.56 -4.69
CA ALA A 115 -17.59 -8.58 -4.17
C ALA A 115 -16.92 -7.53 -3.27
N ALA A 116 -16.00 -7.94 -2.39
CA ALA A 116 -15.26 -7.03 -1.52
C ALA A 116 -14.43 -5.99 -2.30
N VAL A 117 -13.77 -6.42 -3.39
CA VAL A 117 -12.99 -5.51 -4.26
C VAL A 117 -13.90 -4.54 -5.00
N LEU A 118 -15.05 -4.99 -5.51
CA LEU A 118 -15.99 -4.07 -6.17
C LEU A 118 -16.54 -3.03 -5.19
N ILE A 119 -16.87 -3.44 -3.97
CA ILE A 119 -17.34 -2.52 -2.92
C ILE A 119 -16.24 -1.53 -2.55
N SER A 120 -14.98 -1.95 -2.40
CA SER A 120 -13.89 -1.03 -2.08
C SER A 120 -13.67 0.01 -3.18
N ILE A 121 -13.74 -0.37 -4.46
CA ILE A 121 -13.68 0.56 -5.59
C ILE A 121 -14.83 1.57 -5.54
N LEU A 122 -16.06 1.10 -5.30
CA LEU A 122 -17.23 1.99 -5.17
C LEU A 122 -17.08 2.96 -3.99
N CYS A 123 -16.59 2.49 -2.84
CA CYS A 123 -16.32 3.34 -1.68
C CYS A 123 -15.29 4.43 -1.98
N VAL A 124 -14.24 4.12 -2.75
CA VAL A 124 -13.26 5.14 -3.18
C VAL A 124 -13.94 6.19 -4.07
N TYR A 125 -14.75 5.79 -5.05
CA TYR A 125 -15.49 6.73 -5.89
C TYR A 125 -16.44 7.62 -5.09
N LEU A 126 -17.23 7.03 -4.18
CA LEU A 126 -18.12 7.79 -3.31
C LEU A 126 -17.34 8.73 -2.37
N GLY A 127 -16.18 8.29 -1.89
CA GLY A 127 -15.28 9.09 -1.05
C GLY A 127 -14.81 10.36 -1.75
N VAL A 128 -14.49 10.29 -3.04
CA VAL A 128 -14.10 11.45 -3.85
C VAL A 128 -15.23 12.50 -3.87
N PHE A 129 -16.48 12.10 -4.16
CA PHE A 129 -17.59 13.04 -4.25
C PHE A 129 -18.10 13.58 -2.90
N THR A 130 -17.87 12.84 -1.81
CA THR A 130 -18.39 13.18 -0.47
C THR A 130 -17.34 13.82 0.44
N VAL A 131 -16.13 14.05 -0.07
CA VAL A 131 -15.02 14.55 0.75
C VAL A 131 -15.35 15.96 1.26
N ASN A 132 -15.15 16.16 2.56
CA ASN A 132 -15.40 17.41 3.25
C ASN A 132 -14.15 17.80 4.05
N PRO A 133 -13.66 19.06 3.96
CA PRO A 133 -12.43 19.47 4.63
C PRO A 133 -12.52 19.31 6.15
N SER A 134 -13.70 19.51 6.74
CA SER A 134 -13.93 19.35 8.18
C SER A 134 -13.80 17.90 8.69
N ARG A 135 -13.93 16.90 7.81
CA ARG A 135 -13.75 15.48 8.16
C ARG A 135 -12.40 14.91 7.70
N SER A 136 -11.61 15.72 7.00
CA SER A 136 -10.32 15.28 6.51
C SER A 136 -9.29 15.23 7.64
N PRO A 137 -8.33 14.29 7.61
CA PRO A 137 -7.19 14.34 8.51
C PRO A 137 -6.40 15.62 8.23
N TYR A 138 -6.02 16.33 9.28
CA TYR A 138 -5.20 17.53 9.16
C TYR A 138 -3.72 17.15 9.25
N VAL A 139 -2.91 17.80 8.42
CA VAL A 139 -1.45 17.63 8.39
C VAL A 139 -0.77 18.92 8.80
N CYS A 140 0.38 18.76 9.44
CA CYS A 140 1.23 19.86 9.89
C CYS A 140 2.47 19.93 9.00
N ALA A 141 2.78 21.13 8.51
CA ALA A 141 4.00 21.38 7.74
C ALA A 141 4.80 22.54 8.34
N LEU A 142 6.11 22.39 8.37
CA LEU A 142 7.07 23.43 8.75
C LEU A 142 7.76 23.94 7.47
N GLY A 143 7.40 25.15 7.03
CA GLY A 143 7.81 25.67 5.72
C GLY A 143 7.34 24.75 4.60
N GLY A 144 8.29 24.10 3.93
CA GLY A 144 8.02 23.11 2.87
C GLY A 144 8.06 21.64 3.30
N ARG A 145 8.31 21.32 4.58
CA ARG A 145 8.47 19.93 5.06
C ARG A 145 7.25 19.45 5.83
N LEU A 146 6.73 18.27 5.49
CA LEU A 146 5.66 17.62 6.24
C LEU A 146 6.23 16.93 7.47
N LEU A 147 5.53 17.06 8.59
CA LEU A 147 5.88 16.43 9.85
C LEU A 147 5.03 15.16 10.05
N SER A 148 5.64 14.08 10.53
CA SER A 148 4.87 12.86 10.83
C SER A 148 3.87 13.12 11.97
N GLN A 149 2.66 12.58 11.82
CA GLN A 149 1.58 12.75 12.79
C GLN A 149 1.99 12.27 14.18
N ASP A 150 2.69 11.12 14.26
CA ASP A 150 3.07 10.46 15.51
C ASP A 150 4.00 11.33 16.38
N PHE A 151 4.88 12.14 15.76
CA PHE A 151 5.77 13.05 16.49
C PHE A 151 5.04 14.26 17.06
N ILE A 152 3.87 14.61 16.52
CA ILE A 152 3.15 15.85 16.85
C ILE A 152 1.98 15.57 17.80
N THR A 153 1.54 14.31 17.89
CA THR A 153 0.45 13.90 18.77
C THR A 153 0.94 13.66 20.20
N VAL A 154 0.62 14.58 21.10
CA VAL A 154 0.88 14.44 22.54
C VAL A 154 -0.47 14.32 23.25
N ASN A 155 -0.63 13.27 24.07
CA ASN A 155 -1.87 12.97 24.79
C ASN A 155 -3.12 12.92 23.88
N GLY A 156 -2.95 12.43 22.64
CA GLY A 156 -4.03 12.31 21.66
C GLY A 156 -4.42 13.61 20.94
N THR A 157 -3.74 14.72 21.21
CA THR A 157 -3.97 16.01 20.52
C THR A 157 -2.77 16.38 19.64
N ALA A 158 -3.03 16.75 18.38
CA ALA A 158 -1.99 17.18 17.44
C ALA A 158 -1.56 18.63 17.75
N GLN A 159 -0.35 18.81 18.28
CA GLN A 159 0.18 20.12 18.63
C GLN A 159 1.00 20.75 17.49
N CYS A 160 0.32 21.29 16.49
CA CYS A 160 0.96 21.96 15.34
C CYS A 160 1.22 23.46 15.64
N HIS A 161 2.07 23.76 16.62
CA HIS A 161 2.38 25.14 17.04
C HIS A 161 3.88 25.36 17.28
N LYS A 162 4.33 26.61 17.11
CA LYS A 162 5.74 27.04 17.26
C LYS A 162 6.09 27.39 18.71
N ASN A 163 5.66 26.55 19.67
CA ASN A 163 5.95 26.79 21.08
C ASN A 163 7.34 26.21 21.45
N THR A 164 8.11 26.92 22.27
CA THR A 164 9.46 26.49 22.70
C THR A 164 9.44 25.29 23.63
N THR A 165 8.30 24.96 24.21
CA THR A 165 8.09 23.74 25.00
C THR A 165 7.32 22.66 24.23
N GLY A 166 7.11 22.85 22.93
CA GLY A 166 6.35 21.92 22.10
C GLY A 166 7.20 20.77 21.55
N PRO A 167 6.56 19.66 21.12
CA PRO A 167 7.26 18.48 20.60
C PRO A 167 8.08 18.79 19.33
N ILE A 168 7.60 19.75 18.52
CA ILE A 168 8.30 20.18 17.30
C ILE A 168 9.60 20.92 17.65
N TYR A 169 9.57 21.82 18.63
CA TYR A 169 10.80 22.51 19.08
C TYR A 169 11.77 21.53 19.72
N GLU A 170 11.25 20.57 20.49
CA GLU A 170 12.08 19.55 21.11
C GLU A 170 12.85 18.74 20.07
N ALA A 171 12.19 18.30 18.99
CA ALA A 171 12.81 17.57 17.90
C ALA A 171 13.85 18.39 17.10
N TYR A 172 13.60 19.68 16.84
CA TYR A 172 14.45 20.50 15.95
C TYR A 172 15.52 21.34 16.68
N CYS A 173 15.37 21.62 17.97
CA CYS A 173 16.27 22.55 18.69
C CYS A 173 16.80 21.99 20.03
N ASN A 174 16.06 21.12 20.73
CA ASN A 174 16.44 20.69 22.08
C ASN A 174 17.07 19.29 22.13
N ASN A 175 16.76 18.42 21.17
CA ASN A 175 17.24 17.04 21.18
C ASN A 175 18.71 16.95 20.80
N ARG A 176 19.60 16.73 21.77
CA ARG A 176 21.06 16.71 21.57
C ARG A 176 21.58 15.60 20.65
N GLU A 177 20.79 14.57 20.37
CA GLU A 177 21.19 13.47 19.48
C GLU A 177 20.81 13.71 18.01
N ILE A 178 19.80 14.56 17.75
CA ILE A 178 19.18 14.72 16.42
C ILE A 178 19.21 16.17 15.93
N ALA A 179 19.11 17.14 16.84
CA ALA A 179 19.05 18.55 16.51
C ALA A 179 20.44 19.10 16.16
N THR A 180 20.60 19.54 14.91
CA THR A 180 21.73 20.33 14.45
C THR A 180 21.41 21.82 14.54
N GLU A 181 22.44 22.67 14.61
CA GLU A 181 22.28 24.13 14.60
C GLU A 181 21.47 24.61 13.36
N GLU A 182 21.71 23.98 12.20
CA GLU A 182 20.96 24.20 10.96
C GLU A 182 19.48 23.81 11.08
N SER A 183 19.15 22.72 11.78
CA SER A 183 17.75 22.30 11.97
C SER A 183 16.97 23.29 12.84
N CYS A 184 17.62 23.88 13.84
CA CYS A 184 17.00 24.89 14.68
C CYS A 184 16.87 26.24 13.95
N GLU A 185 17.86 26.61 13.12
CA GLU A 185 17.76 27.76 12.23
C GLU A 185 16.60 27.61 11.23
N PHE A 186 16.43 26.42 10.64
CA PHE A 186 15.32 26.09 9.75
C PHE A 186 13.96 26.23 10.45
N PHE A 187 13.85 25.78 11.70
CA PHE A 187 12.63 25.94 12.50
C PHE A 187 12.32 27.43 12.76
N ASN A 188 13.35 28.24 13.06
CA ASN A 188 13.18 29.66 13.32
C ASN A 188 12.83 30.45 12.05
N ALA A 189 13.46 30.15 10.92
CA ALA A 189 13.26 30.82 9.64
C ALA A 189 11.88 30.54 9.00
N ASN A 190 11.30 29.36 9.25
CA ASN A 190 10.07 28.94 8.59
C ASN A 190 8.82 29.07 9.48
N ASN A 191 7.67 29.25 8.81
CA ASN A 191 6.35 29.26 9.43
C ASN A 191 5.73 27.86 9.45
N ILE A 192 4.93 27.61 10.48
CA ILE A 192 4.13 26.38 10.59
C ILE A 192 2.78 26.59 9.91
N SER A 193 2.34 25.60 9.14
CA SER A 193 1.03 25.56 8.51
C SER A 193 0.27 24.29 8.91
N TYR A 194 -1.01 24.45 9.20
CA TYR A 194 -1.91 23.35 9.56
C TYR A 194 -3.10 23.38 8.62
N PHE A 195 -3.24 22.34 7.81
CA PHE A 195 -4.23 22.33 6.73
C PHE A 195 -4.83 20.93 6.54
N PRO A 196 -6.07 20.85 6.02
CA PRO A 196 -6.71 19.58 5.70
C PRO A 196 -5.93 18.85 4.60
N ALA A 197 -5.59 17.58 4.82
CA ALA A 197 -4.89 16.76 3.83
C ALA A 197 -5.77 16.47 2.60
N MET A 198 -7.09 16.42 2.78
CA MET A 198 -8.07 16.19 1.71
C MET A 198 -9.01 17.41 1.60
N PRO A 199 -8.62 18.45 0.83
CA PRO A 199 -9.32 19.74 0.85
C PRO A 199 -10.64 19.77 0.05
N GLY A 200 -10.96 18.75 -0.73
CA GLY A 200 -12.19 18.73 -1.55
C GLY A 200 -12.01 19.05 -3.03
N LEU A 201 -12.93 18.58 -3.88
CA LEU A 201 -12.94 18.90 -5.31
C LEU A 201 -13.28 20.38 -5.58
N THR A 202 -14.03 21.00 -4.67
CA THR A 202 -14.34 22.43 -4.71
C THR A 202 -13.14 23.30 -4.31
N SER A 203 -12.12 22.69 -3.68
CA SER A 203 -10.85 23.35 -3.47
C SER A 203 -10.16 23.54 -4.81
N LYS A 204 -9.90 24.80 -5.20
CA LYS A 204 -9.19 25.17 -6.43
C LYS A 204 -7.76 24.60 -6.54
N LYS A 205 -7.32 23.81 -5.55
CA LYS A 205 -6.07 23.06 -5.50
C LYS A 205 -5.91 22.01 -6.60
N PHE A 206 -7.00 21.56 -7.24
CA PHE A 206 -6.91 20.64 -8.39
C PHE A 206 -6.53 21.32 -9.71
N PHE A 207 -6.83 22.62 -9.87
CA PHE A 207 -6.62 23.36 -11.12
C PHE A 207 -5.53 24.44 -11.04
N GLY A 208 -5.12 24.83 -9.84
CA GLY A 208 -4.01 25.77 -9.62
C GLY A 208 -2.71 25.03 -9.31
N GLU A 209 -1.95 24.67 -10.34
CA GLU A 209 -0.53 24.29 -10.36
C GLU A 209 -0.03 23.16 -9.43
N SER A 210 0.89 22.35 -10.00
CA SER A 210 1.76 21.34 -9.35
C SER A 210 1.12 20.12 -8.69
N LEU A 211 0.28 19.38 -9.42
CA LEU A 211 -0.06 17.98 -9.12
C LEU A 211 1.15 17.00 -9.19
N PHE A 212 2.38 17.49 -9.37
CA PHE A 212 3.59 16.66 -9.52
C PHE A 212 4.83 17.12 -8.74
N LEU A 213 4.75 18.17 -7.92
CA LEU A 213 5.89 18.65 -7.13
C LEU A 213 5.46 18.97 -5.70
N CYS A 214 5.06 17.94 -4.96
CA CYS A 214 5.65 17.82 -3.63
C CYS A 214 7.09 17.37 -3.90
N PRO A 215 8.13 18.20 -3.68
CA PRO A 215 9.50 17.74 -3.87
C PRO A 215 9.75 16.65 -2.83
N LEU A 216 9.67 15.41 -3.27
CA LEU A 216 10.30 14.26 -2.61
C LEU A 216 11.79 14.36 -2.97
N PHE A 217 12.52 15.18 -2.22
CA PHE A 217 13.97 15.10 -2.02
C PHE A 217 14.30 15.67 -0.65
#